data_AF-A0A7G8EQZ6-F1
#
_entry.id   AF-A0A7G8EQZ6-F1
#
_cell.length_a   1.000
_cell.length_b   1.000
_cell.length_c   1.000
_cell.angle_alpha   90.00
_cell.angle_beta   90.00
_cell.angle_gamma   90.00
#
_symmetry.space_group_name_H-M   'P 1'
#
loop_
_entity.id
_entity.type
_entity.pdbx_description
1 polymer ?
#
loop_
_entity_poly.entity_id
_entity_poly.type
_entity_poly.pdbx_seq_one_letter_code
_entity_poly.pdbx_strand_id
1 'polypeptide(L)' 'MASLSESITPERLAAFDEAMTAVLAQRLDEDDYPTPFDGLSDWHLMRALAIHRPELARPYVHLVDQEPFDED' A
#
# COMPACT_ATOMS: atom_id res chain seq x y z
N MET A 1 1.94 16.01 13.25
CA MET A 1 2.02 14.54 13.18
C MET A 1 2.99 14.22 12.04
N ALA A 2 3.98 13.37 12.25
CA ALA A 2 5.12 13.23 11.36
C ALA A 2 4.70 12.65 10.00
N SER A 3 4.83 13.45 8.94
CA SER A 3 4.83 12.92 7.57
C SER A 3 6.19 12.25 7.37
N LEU A 4 6.21 10.93 7.58
CA LEU A 4 7.36 10.09 7.29
C LEU A 4 7.29 9.73 5.81
N SER A 5 7.92 10.54 4.97
CA SER A 5 8.46 10.06 3.70
C SER A 5 9.63 9.09 3.99
N GLU A 6 9.35 8.04 4.76
CA GLU A 6 10.27 6.92 4.91
C GLU A 6 10.36 6.24 3.55
N SER A 7 11.58 6.10 3.05
CA SER A 7 11.87 5.33 1.86
C SER A 7 11.24 3.95 1.96
N ILE A 8 10.70 3.44 0.85
CA ILE A 8 10.27 2.05 0.78
C ILE A 8 11.53 1.19 0.69
N THR A 9 11.83 0.43 1.75
CA THR A 9 12.97 -0.50 1.81
C THR A 9 12.49 -1.94 1.99
N PRO A 10 13.30 -2.95 1.62
CA PRO A 10 12.95 -4.36 1.83
C PRO A 10 12.66 -4.69 3.30
N GLU A 11 13.42 -4.12 4.24
CA GLU A 11 13.26 -4.37 5.68
C GLU A 11 11.92 -3.84 6.18
N ARG A 12 11.50 -2.67 5.69
CA ARG A 12 10.20 -2.08 6.02
C ARG A 12 9.06 -2.94 5.48
N LEU A 13 9.16 -3.41 4.23
CA LEU A 13 8.14 -4.29 3.64
C LEU A 13 8.05 -5.64 4.37
N ALA A 14 9.18 -6.18 4.83
CA ALA A 14 9.23 -7.42 5.60
C ALA A 14 8.58 -7.29 7.00
N ALA A 15 8.50 -6.09 7.55
CA ALA A 15 7.86 -5.82 8.84
C ALA A 15 6.34 -5.73 8.77
N PHE A 16 5.74 -5.62 7.57
CA PHE A 16 4.29 -5.59 7.40
C PHE A 16 3.67 -6.97 7.63
N ASP A 17 2.59 -6.98 8.39
CA ASP A 17 1.67 -8.10 8.55
C ASP A 17 0.28 -7.78 7.97
N GLU A 18 -0.67 -8.71 8.12
CA GLU A 18 -2.04 -8.57 7.63
C GLU A 18 -2.77 -7.39 8.28
N ALA A 19 -2.58 -7.16 9.59
CA ALA A 19 -3.27 -6.10 10.31
C ALA A 19 -2.75 -4.72 9.90
N MET A 20 -1.43 -4.55 9.77
CA MET A 20 -0.82 -3.33 9.27
C MET A 20 -1.24 -3.03 7.83
N THR A 21 -1.32 -4.07 6.98
CA THR A 21 -1.76 -3.93 5.60
C THR A 21 -3.25 -3.54 5.52
N ALA A 22 -4.09 -4.09 6.38
CA ALA A 22 -5.51 -3.73 6.45
C ALA A 22 -5.71 -2.26 6.88
N VAL A 23 -4.92 -1.77 7.84
CA VAL A 23 -4.95 -0.35 8.23
C VAL A 23 -4.50 0.55 7.08
N LEU A 24 -3.45 0.18 6.35
CA LEU A 24 -3.00 0.92 5.17
C LEU A 24 -4.10 0.98 4.10
N ALA A 25 -4.75 -0.15 3.81
CA ALA A 25 -5.86 -0.23 2.86
C ALA A 25 -7.03 0.66 3.29
N GLN A 26 -7.42 0.61 4.56
CA GLN A 26 -8.48 1.46 5.10
C GLN A 26 -8.18 2.95 4.90
N ARG A 27 -6.95 3.41 5.16
CA ARG A 27 -6.59 4.82 4.94
C ARG A 27 -6.70 5.22 3.47
N LEU A 28 -6.32 4.33 2.56
CA LEU A 28 -6.45 4.55 1.11
C LEU A 28 -7.93 4.61 0.67
N ASP A 29 -8.79 3.75 1.22
CA ASP A 29 -10.23 3.77 0.96
C ASP A 29 -10.92 5.02 1.52
N GLU A 30 -10.53 5.46 2.71
CA GLU A 30 -11.10 6.65 3.36
C GLU A 30 -10.70 7.94 2.63
N ASP A 31 -9.52 7.96 2.00
CA ASP A 31 -8.94 9.09 1.26
C ASP A 31 -8.95 10.43 2.04
N ASP A 32 -9.00 10.36 3.38
CA ASP A 32 -9.03 11.53 4.28
C ASP A 32 -7.61 11.96 4.67
N TYR A 33 -6.76 12.15 3.66
CA TYR A 33 -5.36 12.55 3.87
C TYR A 33 -5.24 14.07 4.07
N PRO A 34 -4.36 14.53 4.98
CA PRO A 34 -4.09 15.97 5.16
C PRO A 34 -3.54 16.64 3.90
N THR A 35 -2.78 15.89 3.10
CA THR A 35 -2.26 16.35 1.81
C THR A 35 -2.33 15.23 0.76
N PRO A 36 -2.45 15.58 -0.53
CA PRO A 36 -2.39 14.58 -1.60
C PRO A 36 -1.10 13.75 -1.63
N PHE A 37 0.02 14.29 -1.13
CA PHE A 37 1.30 13.58 -1.09
C PHE A 37 1.32 12.47 -0.03
N ASP A 38 0.57 12.63 1.06
CA ASP A 38 0.44 11.58 2.07
C ASP A 38 -0.33 10.38 1.48
N GLY A 39 -1.43 10.64 0.75
CA GLY A 39 -2.17 9.59 0.02
C GLY A 39 -1.33 8.91 -1.07
N LEU A 40 -0.56 9.69 -1.84
CA LEU A 40 0.36 9.16 -2.85
C LEU A 40 1.46 8.27 -2.23
N SER A 41 1.94 8.61 -1.03
CA SER A 41 2.95 7.83 -0.31
C SER A 41 2.39 6.48 0.15
N ASP A 42 1.18 6.46 0.71
CA ASP A 42 0.50 5.23 1.10
C ASP A 42 0.13 4.37 -0.11
N TRP A 43 -0.25 4.99 -1.24
CA TRP A 43 -0.51 4.28 -2.49
C TRP A 43 0.76 3.60 -3.02
N HIS A 44 1.90 4.31 -3.02
CA HIS A 44 3.19 3.72 -3.41
C HIS A 44 3.60 2.58 -2.48
N LEU A 45 3.32 2.68 -1.17
CA LEU A 45 3.60 1.62 -0.21
C LEU A 45 2.73 0.38 -0.46
N MET A 46 1.43 0.54 -0.67
CA MET A 46 0.52 -0.56 -1.03
C MET A 46 0.96 -1.22 -2.33
N ARG A 47 1.37 -0.43 -3.34
CA ARG A 47 1.88 -0.95 -4.61
C ARG A 47 3.17 -1.76 -4.43
N ALA A 48 4.07 -1.33 -3.55
CA ALA A 48 5.27 -2.09 -3.23
C ALA A 48 4.95 -3.40 -2.49
N LEU A 49 3.98 -3.40 -1.58
CA LEU A 49 3.48 -4.63 -0.94
C LEU A 49 2.88 -5.58 -1.98
N ALA A 50 2.09 -5.09 -2.94
CA ALA A 50 1.53 -5.91 -4.02
C ALA A 50 2.61 -6.60 -4.88
N ILE A 51 3.75 -5.95 -5.10
CA ILE A 51 4.87 -6.51 -5.88
C ILE A 51 5.69 -7.52 -5.06
N HIS A 52 6.03 -7.18 -3.82
CA HIS A 52 7.02 -7.93 -3.03
C HIS A 52 6.41 -8.92 -2.03
N ARG A 53 5.14 -8.72 -1.65
CA ARG A 53 4.39 -9.45 -0.63
C ARG A 53 2.93 -9.65 -1.09
N PRO A 54 2.70 -10.22 -2.28
CA PRO A 54 1.39 -10.27 -2.92
C PRO A 54 0.30 -10.91 -2.04
N GLU A 55 0.67 -11.84 -1.16
CA GLU A 55 -0.22 -12.48 -0.20
C GLU A 55 -0.90 -11.49 0.76
N LEU A 56 -0.22 -10.41 1.15
CA LEU A 56 -0.77 -9.38 2.04
C LEU A 56 -1.67 -8.39 1.29
N ALA A 57 -1.33 -8.09 0.04
CA ALA A 57 -2.01 -7.07 -0.76
C ALA A 57 -3.14 -7.63 -1.65
N ARG A 58 -3.25 -8.96 -1.80
CA ARG A 58 -4.24 -9.61 -2.68
C ARG A 58 -5.68 -9.12 -2.48
N PRO A 59 -6.19 -8.90 -1.25
CA PRO A 59 -7.55 -8.36 -1.05
C PRO A 59 -7.71 -6.90 -1.53
N TYR A 60 -6.60 -6.18 -1.67
CA TYR A 60 -6.52 -4.73 -1.84
C TYR A 60 -5.97 -4.30 -3.20
N VAL A 61 -5.85 -5.22 -4.17
CA VAL A 61 -5.30 -4.95 -5.51
C VAL A 61 -6.07 -3.87 -6.27
N HIS A 62 -7.35 -3.69 -5.97
CA HIS A 62 -8.21 -2.65 -6.54
C HIS A 62 -7.78 -1.23 -6.14
N LEU A 63 -7.03 -1.06 -5.04
CA LEU A 63 -6.53 0.24 -4.58
C LEU A 63 -5.29 0.72 -5.34
N VAL A 64 -4.61 -0.16 -6.07
CA VAL A 64 -3.33 0.14 -6.73
C VAL A 64 -3.40 0.11 -8.26
N ASP A 65 -4.61 0.19 -8.81
CA ASP A 65 -4.90 0.10 -10.25
C ASP A 65 -4.15 -1.06 -10.93
N GLN A 66 -3.94 -2.16 -10.20
CA GLN A 66 -3.40 -3.37 -10.81
C GLN A 66 -4.54 -4.15 -11.44
N GLU A 67 -4.70 -4.00 -12.75
CA GLU A 67 -5.50 -4.95 -13.52
C GLU A 67 -4.87 -6.34 -13.37
N PRO A 68 -5.69 -7.39 -13.18
CA PRO A 68 -5.18 -8.75 -13.29
C PRO A 68 -4.51 -8.89 -14.66
N PHE A 69 -3.32 -9.49 -14.68
CA PHE A 69 -2.65 -9.77 -15.94
C PHE A 69 -3.50 -10.82 -16.67
N ASP A 70 -4.23 -10.40 -17.71
CA ASP A 70 -4.97 -11.30 -18.60
C ASP A 70 -3.94 -12.07 -19.44
N GLU A 71 -3.35 -13.13 -18.88
CA GLU A 71 -2.65 -14.17 -19.64
C GLU A 71 -3.71 -15.12 -20.25
N ASP A 72 -4.11 -14.84 -21.50
CA ASP A 72 -4.71 -15.82 -22.43
C ASP A 72 -3.64 -16.76 -23.03
#